data_AF-A0A2M8GLX2-F1
#
_entry.id   AF-A0A2M8GLX2-F1
#
_cell.length_a   1.000
_cell.length_b   1.000
_cell.length_c   1.000
_cell.angle_alpha   90.00
_cell.angle_beta   90.00
_cell.angle_gamma   90.00
#
_symmetry.space_group_name_H-M   'P 1'
#
loop_
_entity.id
_entity.type
_entity.pdbx_description
1 polymer ?
#
loop_
_entity_poly.entity_id
_entity_poly.type
_entity_poly.pdbx_seq_one_letter_code
_entity_poly.pdbx_strand_id
1 'polypeptide(L)'
;MLVIKFDYYSDITLRKDNSRVLSVIDRPKIPIKIRLSGKQSNTPILCLIDSGADMNLFPAHMGESIGIDITKYPQSGTRGIGNAPPIVTYKVPNIDLLIGYKAAPDYLIKADVFFTPNQQIPLLGREGFFKFFKMVSFINNEHIELHF
;
A
#
# COMPACT_ATOMS: atom_id res chain seq x y z
N MET A 1 12.20 14.26 -16.77
CA MET A 1 12.03 13.49 -15.51
C MET A 1 10.63 12.94 -15.52
N LEU A 2 10.44 11.64 -15.28
CA LEU A 2 9.11 11.03 -15.30
C LEU A 2 8.39 11.32 -13.98
N VAL A 3 7.16 11.80 -14.07
CA VAL A 3 6.29 12.06 -12.92
C VAL A 3 4.95 11.37 -13.14
N ILE A 4 4.51 10.59 -12.15
CA ILE A 4 3.17 9.98 -12.14
C ILE A 4 2.33 10.70 -11.11
N LYS A 5 1.13 11.12 -11.50
CA LYS A 5 0.20 11.85 -10.64
C LYS A 5 -0.99 10.99 -10.27
N PHE A 6 -1.38 10.99 -9.00
CA PHE A 6 -2.60 10.37 -8.49
C PHE A 6 -3.44 11.41 -7.78
N ASP A 7 -4.76 11.24 -7.82
CA ASP A 7 -5.66 12.01 -6.97
C ASP A 7 -5.75 11.33 -5.61
N TYR A 8 -5.95 12.13 -4.55
CA TYR A 8 -6.25 11.59 -3.23
C TYR A 8 -7.54 10.77 -3.28
N TYR A 9 -7.62 9.77 -2.40
CA TYR A 9 -8.79 8.94 -2.25
C TYR A 9 -9.68 9.46 -1.12
N SER A 10 -10.92 9.81 -1.44
CA SER A 10 -11.90 10.29 -0.47
C SER A 10 -12.60 9.13 0.24
N ASP A 11 -12.32 8.94 1.52
CA ASP A 11 -13.10 8.05 2.39
C ASP A 11 -14.36 8.79 2.85
N ILE A 12 -15.52 8.38 2.34
CA ILE A 12 -16.83 8.99 2.66
C ILE A 12 -17.51 8.17 3.75
N THR A 13 -17.77 8.80 4.90
CA THR A 13 -18.58 8.20 5.96
C THR A 13 -20.03 8.62 5.80
N LEU A 14 -20.93 7.65 5.63
CA LEU A 14 -22.36 7.87 5.51
C LEU A 14 -23.08 7.56 6.82
N ARG A 15 -24.13 8.32 7.10
CA ARG A 15 -25.08 8.03 8.17
C ARG A 15 -25.87 6.78 7.80
N LYS A 16 -26.00 5.84 8.74
CA LYS A 16 -26.63 4.52 8.47
C LYS A 16 -28.12 4.59 8.13
N ASP A 17 -28.83 5.62 8.59
CA ASP A 17 -30.30 5.71 8.49
C ASP A 17 -30.80 6.37 7.20
N ASN A 18 -30.06 7.31 6.62
CA ASN A 18 -30.49 8.06 5.44
C ASN A 18 -29.38 8.30 4.41
N SER A 19 -28.24 7.62 4.56
CA SER A 19 -27.08 7.74 3.67
C SER A 19 -26.55 9.17 3.51
N ARG A 20 -26.86 10.09 4.43
CA ARG A 20 -26.31 11.45 4.43
C ARG A 20 -24.82 11.39 4.73
N VAL A 21 -24.03 12.15 3.98
CA VAL A 21 -22.58 12.29 4.23
C VAL A 21 -22.37 12.93 5.61
N LEU A 22 -21.64 12.22 6.48
CA LEU A 22 -21.23 12.70 7.80
C LEU A 22 -19.83 13.32 7.75
N SER A 23 -18.92 12.71 7.01
CA SER A 23 -17.57 13.23 6.80
C SER A 23 -16.98 12.72 5.48
N VAL A 24 -16.07 13.52 4.95
CA VAL A 24 -15.19 13.16 3.84
C VAL A 24 -13.76 13.35 4.34
N ILE A 25 -12.93 12.31 4.25
CA ILE A 25 -11.52 12.39 4.62
C ILE A 25 -10.69 11.95 3.41
N ASP A 26 -9.93 12.87 2.86
CA ASP A 26 -9.02 12.59 1.75
C ASP A 26 -7.74 11.96 2.28
N ARG A 27 -7.35 10.83 1.68
CA ARG A 27 -6.16 10.07 2.07
C ARG A 27 -5.26 9.84 0.87
N PRO A 28 -3.93 9.83 1.07
CA PRO A 28 -3.00 9.56 -0.01
C PRO A 28 -2.93 8.06 -0.32
N LYS A 29 -3.96 7.51 -0.97
CA LYS A 29 -3.98 6.11 -1.40
C LYS A 29 -3.74 6.00 -2.89
N ILE A 30 -2.89 5.06 -3.30
CA ILE A 30 -2.68 4.74 -4.72
C ILE A 30 -3.03 3.28 -5.04
N PRO A 31 -3.56 3.00 -6.24
CA PRO A 31 -3.84 1.64 -6.67
C PRO A 31 -2.54 0.90 -7.03
N ILE A 32 -2.30 -0.23 -6.38
CA ILE A 32 -1.17 -1.12 -6.62
C ILE A 32 -1.68 -2.52 -6.93
N LYS A 33 -1.23 -3.13 -8.04
CA LYS A 33 -1.34 -4.58 -8.19
C LYS A 33 -0.08 -5.24 -7.68
N ILE A 34 -0.23 -6.37 -7.00
CA ILE A 34 0.90 -7.18 -6.55
C ILE A 34 1.04 -8.41 -7.44
N ARG A 35 2.27 -8.78 -7.76
CA ARG A 35 2.58 -9.98 -8.53
C ARG A 35 3.78 -10.73 -7.96
N LEU A 36 3.69 -12.05 -7.93
CA LEU A 36 4.79 -12.93 -7.56
C LEU A 36 4.70 -14.24 -8.36
N SER A 37 5.82 -14.67 -8.94
CA SER A 37 5.93 -15.94 -9.67
C SER A 37 4.83 -16.14 -10.73
N GLY A 38 4.52 -15.08 -11.48
CA GLY A 38 3.51 -15.10 -12.55
C GLY A 38 2.05 -14.99 -12.07
N LYS A 39 1.77 -15.04 -10.76
CA LYS A 39 0.44 -14.81 -10.20
C LYS A 39 0.29 -13.34 -9.80
N GLN A 40 -0.83 -12.72 -10.18
CA GLN A 40 -1.10 -11.30 -9.95
C GLN A 40 -2.48 -11.08 -9.33
N SER A 41 -2.62 -10.03 -8.52
CA SER A 41 -3.92 -9.61 -8.00
C SER A 41 -4.86 -9.22 -9.14
N ASN A 42 -6.09 -9.75 -9.13
CA ASN A 42 -7.09 -9.45 -10.16
C ASN A 42 -7.48 -7.97 -10.18
N THR A 43 -7.60 -7.36 -9.01
CA THR A 43 -7.95 -5.94 -8.84
C THR A 43 -6.80 -5.18 -8.19
N PRO A 44 -6.62 -3.88 -8.49
CA PRO A 44 -5.71 -3.04 -7.73
C PRO A 44 -6.11 -2.95 -6.26
N ILE A 45 -5.10 -2.93 -5.40
CA ILE A 45 -5.20 -2.73 -3.96
C ILE A 45 -4.96 -1.24 -3.69
N LEU A 46 -5.87 -0.58 -2.97
CA LEU A 46 -5.65 0.80 -2.55
C LEU A 46 -4.72 0.85 -1.34
N CYS A 47 -3.48 1.27 -1.57
CA CYS A 47 -2.44 1.33 -0.56
C CYS A 47 -2.21 2.75 -0.08
N LEU A 48 -2.17 2.96 1.23
CA LEU A 48 -1.83 4.24 1.84
C LEU A 48 -0.32 4.48 1.69
N ILE A 49 0.04 5.63 1.12
CA ILE A 49 1.42 6.11 1.14
C ILE A 49 1.69 6.72 2.51
N ASP A 50 2.61 6.12 3.27
CA ASP A 50 2.85 6.44 4.67
C ASP A 50 4.34 6.54 4.97
N SER A 51 4.86 7.78 5.02
CA SER A 51 6.25 8.02 5.39
C SER A 51 6.56 7.72 6.86
N GLY A 52 5.53 7.56 7.70
CA GLY A 52 5.66 7.12 9.09
C GLY A 52 5.93 5.62 9.23
N ALA A 53 5.71 4.85 8.15
CA ALA A 53 6.06 3.43 8.09
C ALA A 53 7.45 3.23 7.48
N ASP A 54 8.26 2.36 8.08
CA ASP A 54 9.56 1.99 7.52
C ASP A 54 9.40 1.06 6.32
N MET A 55 8.48 0.09 6.41
CA MET A 55 8.37 -1.03 5.47
C MET A 55 7.00 -1.00 4.78
N ASN A 56 6.89 -1.66 3.63
CA ASN A 56 5.57 -2.00 3.10
C ASN A 56 4.93 -3.04 4.01
N LEU A 57 3.73 -2.75 4.52
CA LEU A 57 3.01 -3.63 5.44
C LEU A 57 1.60 -3.89 4.95
N PHE A 58 1.34 -5.11 4.48
CA PHE A 58 0.11 -5.50 3.83
C PHE A 58 -0.67 -6.48 4.71
N PRO A 59 -2.01 -6.47 4.66
CA PRO A 59 -2.84 -7.53 5.21
C PRO A 59 -2.49 -8.90 4.59
N ALA A 60 -2.40 -9.94 5.44
CA ALA A 60 -2.09 -11.31 5.03
C ALA A 60 -2.93 -11.81 3.84
N HIS A 61 -4.24 -11.58 3.89
CA HIS A 61 -5.19 -12.03 2.87
C HIS A 61 -4.88 -11.50 1.47
N MET A 62 -4.18 -10.37 1.33
CA MET A 62 -3.79 -9.84 0.03
C MET A 62 -2.71 -10.70 -0.62
N GLY A 63 -1.71 -11.15 0.14
CA GLY A 63 -0.71 -12.10 -0.36
C GLY A 63 -1.34 -13.46 -0.66
N GLU A 64 -2.20 -13.94 0.23
CA GLU A 64 -2.94 -15.20 0.04
C GLU A 64 -3.80 -15.18 -1.23
N SER A 65 -4.37 -14.02 -1.59
CA SER A 65 -5.18 -13.85 -2.81
C SER A 65 -4.42 -14.13 -4.11
N ILE A 66 -3.08 -14.03 -4.08
CA ILE A 66 -2.20 -14.40 -5.20
C ILE A 66 -1.46 -15.72 -4.95
N GLY A 67 -1.89 -16.50 -3.95
CA GLY A 67 -1.38 -17.82 -3.62
C GLY A 67 -0.08 -17.82 -2.85
N ILE A 68 0.26 -16.73 -2.16
CA ILE A 68 1.40 -16.70 -1.22
C ILE A 68 0.97 -17.35 0.09
N ASP A 69 1.68 -18.40 0.47
CA ASP A 69 1.65 -18.92 1.84
C ASP A 69 2.68 -18.15 2.67
N ILE A 70 2.21 -17.12 3.36
CA ILE A 70 3.08 -16.19 4.10
C ILE A 70 3.85 -16.87 5.23
N THR A 71 3.34 -17.99 5.75
CA THR A 71 3.95 -18.71 6.89
C THR A 71 5.25 -19.40 6.53
N LYS A 72 5.53 -19.59 5.23
CA LYS A 72 6.80 -20.14 4.73
C LYS A 72 7.94 -19.13 4.72
N TYR A 73 7.66 -17.86 4.99
CA TYR A 73 8.66 -16.79 5.00
C TYR A 73 9.14 -16.49 6.41
N PRO A 74 10.36 -15.90 6.57
CA PRO A 74 10.87 -15.56 7.89
C PRO A 74 9.91 -14.69 8.69
N GLN A 75 9.56 -15.18 9.87
CA GLN A 75 8.75 -14.45 10.83
C GLN A 75 9.59 -13.37 11.52
N SER A 76 9.01 -12.19 11.67
CA SER A 76 9.59 -11.07 12.41
C SER A 76 8.51 -10.33 13.21
N GLY A 77 8.90 -9.32 13.97
CA GLY A 77 8.00 -8.43 14.69
C GLY A 77 8.17 -6.99 14.22
N THR A 78 7.06 -6.27 14.06
CA THR A 78 7.09 -4.81 13.91
C THR A 78 6.21 -4.15 14.96
N ARG A 79 6.43 -2.87 15.23
CA ARG A 79 5.65 -2.10 16.20
C ARG A 79 5.16 -0.81 15.55
N GLY A 80 3.92 -0.45 15.85
CA GLY A 80 3.39 0.87 15.53
C GLY A 80 3.82 1.93 16.55
N ILE A 81 3.16 3.08 16.49
CA ILE A 81 3.36 4.17 17.45
C ILE A 81 2.70 3.81 18.79
N GLY A 82 3.37 4.13 19.90
CA GLY A 82 2.87 3.91 21.27
C GLY A 82 3.33 2.59 21.91
N ASN A 83 2.74 2.25 23.06
CA ASN A 83 3.10 1.06 23.85
C ASN A 83 2.38 -0.23 23.40
N ALA A 84 1.79 -0.25 22.19
CA ALA A 84 1.14 -1.43 21.66
C ALA A 84 2.16 -2.58 21.50
N PRO A 85 1.79 -3.85 21.81
CA PRO A 85 2.68 -4.98 21.63
C PRO A 85 3.11 -5.13 20.16
N PRO A 86 4.31 -5.67 19.88
CA PRO A 86 4.72 -5.97 18.52
C PRO A 86 3.71 -6.92 17.84
N ILE A 87 3.46 -6.68 16.55
CA ILE A 87 2.65 -7.58 15.72
C ILE A 87 3.57 -8.49 14.92
N VAL A 88 3.10 -9.72 14.68
CA VAL A 88 3.82 -10.71 13.88
C VAL A 88 3.76 -10.31 12.41
N THR A 89 4.88 -10.41 11.71
CA THR A 89 5.00 -10.12 10.28
C THR A 89 5.80 -11.18 9.56
N TYR A 90 5.55 -11.35 8.27
CA TYR A 90 6.26 -12.29 7.39
C TYR A 90 6.83 -11.54 6.21
N LYS A 91 8.17 -11.57 6.05
CA LYS A 91 8.85 -10.83 4.98
C LYS A 91 8.87 -11.64 3.68
N VAL A 92 8.16 -11.17 2.67
CA VAL A 92 8.19 -11.75 1.32
C VAL A 92 9.04 -10.86 0.41
N PRO A 93 10.20 -11.34 -0.07
CA PRO A 93 11.09 -10.52 -0.89
C PRO A 93 10.67 -10.47 -2.36
N ASN A 94 11.12 -9.43 -3.06
CA ASN A 94 11.02 -9.30 -4.52
C ASN A 94 9.61 -9.42 -5.11
N ILE A 95 8.60 -8.89 -4.41
CA ILE A 95 7.26 -8.75 -4.97
C ILE A 95 7.28 -7.64 -6.01
N ASP A 96 6.68 -7.92 -7.16
CA ASP A 96 6.40 -6.93 -8.19
C ASP A 96 5.22 -6.07 -7.72
N LEU A 97 5.47 -4.79 -7.44
CA LEU A 97 4.44 -3.79 -7.25
C LEU A 97 4.23 -3.04 -8.56
N LEU A 98 3.07 -3.25 -9.17
CA LEU A 98 2.65 -2.60 -10.40
C LEU A 98 1.83 -1.36 -10.05
N ILE A 99 2.41 -0.20 -10.32
CA ILE A 99 1.84 1.12 -10.07
C ILE A 99 1.15 1.58 -11.36
N GLY A 100 -0.18 1.55 -11.38
CA GLY A 100 -0.96 1.87 -12.58
C GLY A 100 -1.62 3.24 -12.51
N TYR A 101 -1.64 3.98 -13.62
CA TYR A 101 -2.42 5.20 -13.79
C TYR A 101 -3.17 5.20 -15.13
N LYS A 102 -4.51 5.16 -15.08
CA LYS A 102 -5.39 5.20 -16.26
C LYS A 102 -4.97 4.18 -17.34
N ALA A 103 -5.12 4.50 -18.62
CA ALA A 103 -4.82 3.61 -19.75
C ALA A 103 -3.32 3.48 -20.08
N ALA A 104 -2.42 3.95 -19.21
CA ALA A 104 -0.97 3.83 -19.41
C ALA A 104 -0.45 2.48 -18.90
N PRO A 105 0.71 1.98 -19.40
CA PRO A 105 1.33 0.78 -18.86
C PRO A 105 1.68 0.96 -17.38
N ASP A 106 1.47 -0.09 -16.58
CA ASP A 106 1.85 -0.11 -15.17
C ASP A 106 3.37 0.06 -15.01
N TYR A 107 3.78 0.89 -14.05
CA TYR A 107 5.18 1.02 -13.66
C TYR A 107 5.54 -0.03 -12.63
N LEU A 108 6.62 -0.76 -12.88
CA LEU A 108 7.04 -1.86 -12.05
C LEU A 108 8.14 -1.43 -11.07
N ILE A 109 7.92 -1.65 -9.77
CA ILE A 109 8.99 -1.67 -8.78
C ILE A 109 9.06 -3.07 -8.13
N LYS A 110 10.27 -3.55 -7.86
CA LYS A 110 10.49 -4.80 -7.11
C LYS A 110 10.81 -4.45 -5.67
N ALA A 111 9.96 -4.84 -4.73
CA ALA A 111 10.08 -4.46 -3.33
C ALA A 111 9.86 -5.65 -2.40
N ASP A 112 10.42 -5.54 -1.19
CA ASP A 112 10.04 -6.41 -0.09
C ASP A 112 8.71 -5.95 0.49
N VAL A 113 7.82 -6.90 0.78
CA VAL A 113 6.53 -6.63 1.45
C VAL A 113 6.41 -7.51 2.67
N PHE A 114 6.02 -6.90 3.78
CA PHE A 114 5.71 -7.61 5.02
C PHE A 114 4.22 -7.86 5.08
N PHE A 115 3.83 -9.09 5.38
CA PHE A 115 2.43 -9.48 5.55
C PHE A 115 2.12 -9.75 7.01
N THR A 116 0.93 -9.38 7.46
CA THR A 116 0.46 -9.65 8.82
C THR A 116 -1.06 -9.82 8.87
N PRO A 117 -1.59 -10.72 9.71
CA PRO A 117 -3.03 -10.82 9.94
C PRO A 117 -3.59 -9.60 10.73
N ASN A 118 -2.72 -8.80 11.35
CA ASN A 118 -3.13 -7.71 12.25
C ASN A 118 -3.19 -6.33 11.56
N GLN A 119 -3.00 -6.25 10.24
CA GLN A 119 -3.10 -5.03 9.45
C GLN A 119 -4.35 -5.06 8.58
N GLN A 120 -5.06 -3.92 8.50
CA GLN A 120 -6.25 -3.76 7.64
C GLN A 120 -5.97 -2.87 6.42
N ILE A 121 -5.19 -1.80 6.60
CA ILE A 121 -4.86 -0.85 5.54
C ILE A 121 -3.46 -1.18 5.01
N PRO A 122 -3.26 -1.54 3.73
CA PRO A 122 -1.93 -1.77 3.21
C PRO A 122 -1.14 -0.45 3.18
N LEU A 123 0.07 -0.49 3.72
CA LEU A 123 0.96 0.65 3.85
C LEU A 123 2.13 0.55 2.87
N LEU A 124 2.48 1.68 2.26
CA LEU A 124 3.69 1.86 1.45
C LEU A 124 4.68 2.72 2.24
N GLY A 125 5.75 2.08 2.73
CA GLY A 125 6.70 2.69 3.67
C GLY A 125 8.01 3.17 3.02
N ARG A 126 8.89 3.77 3.81
CA ARG A 126 10.12 4.44 3.32
C ARG A 126 11.07 3.49 2.58
N GLU A 127 11.44 2.38 3.22
CA GLU A 127 12.34 1.35 2.69
C GLU A 127 11.65 0.39 1.72
N GLY A 128 10.32 0.34 1.74
CA GLY A 128 9.52 -0.52 0.87
C GLY A 128 9.04 0.14 -0.41
N PHE A 129 8.87 1.47 -0.44
CA PHE A 129 8.26 2.17 -1.54
C PHE A 129 8.95 3.50 -1.85
N PHE A 130 9.09 4.41 -0.87
CA PHE A 130 9.62 5.76 -1.15
C PHE A 130 11.02 5.74 -1.77
N LYS A 131 11.90 4.82 -1.34
CA LYS A 131 13.27 4.73 -1.84
C LYS A 131 13.40 4.52 -3.36
N PHE A 132 12.34 4.08 -4.03
CA PHE A 132 12.33 3.86 -5.48
C PHE A 132 12.08 5.13 -6.29
N PHE A 133 11.77 6.24 -5.62
CA PHE A 133 11.49 7.52 -6.23
C PHE A 133 12.53 8.54 -5.74
N LYS A 134 12.90 9.46 -6.61
CA LYS A 134 13.68 10.64 -6.23
C LYS A 134 12.92 11.50 -5.23
N MET A 135 11.60 11.57 -5.40
CA MET A 135 10.72 12.37 -4.55
C MET A 135 9.29 11.82 -4.62
N VAL A 136 8.59 11.92 -3.49
CA VAL A 136 7.14 11.70 -3.38
C VAL A 136 6.54 12.98 -2.81
N SER A 137 5.65 13.63 -3.56
CA SER A 137 5.07 14.92 -3.19
C SER A 137 3.58 14.78 -2.91
N PHE A 138 3.12 15.47 -1.86
CA PHE A 138 1.73 15.53 -1.43
C PHE A 138 1.26 16.97 -1.60
N ILE A 139 0.41 17.22 -2.59
CA ILE A 139 0.02 18.57 -3.02
C ILE A 139 -1.40 18.84 -2.55
N ASN A 140 -1.54 19.73 -1.55
CA ASN A 140 -2.80 20.28 -1.03
C ASN A 140 -3.88 19.25 -0.63
N ASN A 141 -3.50 18.01 -0.31
CA ASN A 141 -4.43 16.88 -0.12
C ASN A 141 -5.31 16.57 -1.34
N GLU A 142 -4.90 17.02 -2.52
CA GLU A 142 -5.61 16.76 -3.78
C GLU A 142 -4.84 15.75 -4.62
N HIS A 143 -3.51 15.88 -4.66
CA HIS A 143 -2.68 15.10 -5.56
C HIS A 143 -1.43 14.54 -4.89
N ILE A 144 -1.03 13.37 -5.36
CA ILE A 144 0.24 12.72 -5.06
C ILE A 144 1.06 12.70 -6.35
N GLU A 145 2.33 13.08 -6.28
CA GLU A 145 3.26 12.96 -7.39
C GLU A 145 4.43 12.03 -7.04
N LEU A 146 4.70 11.07 -7.91
CA LEU A 146 5.82 10.12 -7.81
C LEU A 146 6.87 10.48 -8.86
N HIS A 147 8.07 10.88 -8.44
CA HIS A 147 9.15 11.34 -9.33
C HIS A 147 10.24 10.26 -9.46
N PHE A 148 10.48 9.76 -10.68
CA PHE A 148 11.51 8.75 -10.98
C PHE A 148 12.85 9.36 -11.40
#